data_AF-A0A136N0K2-F1
#
_entry.id   AF-A0A136N0K2-F1
#
_cell.length_a   1.000
_cell.length_b   1.000
_cell.length_c   1.000
_cell.angle_alpha   90.00
_cell.angle_beta   90.00
_cell.angle_gamma   90.00
#
_symmetry.space_group_name_H-M   'P 1'
#
loop_
_entity.id
_entity.type
_entity.pdbx_description
1 polymer ?
#
loop_
_entity_poly.entity_id
_entity_poly.type
_entity_poly.pdbx_seq_one_letter_code
_entity_poly.pdbx_strand_id
1 'polypeptide(L)'
;MNLIPSPDPLGLPAPAWFILLLLIVTQVLHFVFMNFVLGGSWFLVWLMAGKEAWKGRLAARCLNMMPVCLSLAITFGVAPLLFVQVLYGHFFYVSNILLGWYWLGLLALVMIAFYSIYILKAEGDTGYRVAHPLVRLTLQVVIALLFTTVAMAFTTNA
;
A
#
# COMPACT_ATOMS: atom_id res chain seq x y z
N MET A 1 23.70 29.53 16.42
CA MET A 1 23.50 28.83 15.13
C MET A 1 22.12 28.22 15.17
N ASN A 2 21.24 28.55 14.21
CA ASN A 2 19.92 27.93 14.15
C ASN A 2 20.08 26.53 13.55
N LEU A 3 19.82 25.48 14.33
CA LEU A 3 20.01 24.07 13.92
C LEU A 3 18.87 23.58 13.01
N ILE A 4 17.77 24.32 12.92
CA ILE A 4 16.61 23.99 12.11
C ILE A 4 16.70 24.80 10.81
N PRO A 5 16.65 24.14 9.63
CA PRO A 5 16.61 24.84 8.35
C PRO A 5 15.41 25.80 8.31
N SER A 6 15.61 27.01 7.79
CA SER A 6 14.51 27.98 7.66
C SER A 6 13.44 27.45 6.69
N PRO A 7 12.15 27.70 6.95
CA PRO A 7 11.06 27.35 6.04
C PRO A 7 11.24 27.94 4.64
N ASP A 8 10.50 27.41 3.67
CA ASP A 8 10.54 27.84 2.27
C ASP A 8 10.31 29.36 2.14
N PRO A 9 11.23 30.11 1.51
CA PRO A 9 11.08 31.55 1.28
C PRO A 9 9.83 31.93 0.46
N LEU A 10 9.32 31.02 -0.37
CA LEU A 10 8.15 31.24 -1.22
C LEU A 10 6.82 31.08 -0.45
N GLY A 11 6.85 30.58 0.78
CA GLY A 11 5.66 30.34 1.59
C GLY A 11 4.82 29.16 1.13
N LEU A 12 3.61 29.02 1.68
CA LEU A 12 2.71 27.92 1.34
C LEU A 12 1.91 28.23 0.06
N PRO A 13 1.69 27.24 -0.83
CA PRO A 13 0.95 27.44 -2.08
C PRO A 13 -0.56 27.66 -1.86
N ALA A 14 -1.07 27.35 -0.67
CA ALA A 14 -2.45 27.52 -0.25
C ALA A 14 -2.52 27.75 1.27
N PRO A 15 -3.67 28.22 1.81
CA PRO A 15 -3.83 28.37 3.25
C PRO A 15 -3.55 27.07 4.01
N ALA A 16 -2.82 27.15 5.12
CA ALA A 16 -2.36 25.98 5.88
C ALA A 16 -3.51 25.06 6.33
N TRP A 17 -4.65 25.63 6.73
CA TRP A 17 -5.82 24.86 7.16
C TRP A 17 -6.38 23.98 6.04
N PHE A 18 -6.30 24.43 4.78
CA PHE A 18 -6.82 23.70 3.63
C PHE A 18 -5.90 22.52 3.29
N ILE A 19 -4.59 22.74 3.31
CA ILE A 19 -3.60 21.67 3.10
C ILE A 19 -3.70 20.63 4.22
N LEU A 20 -3.87 21.05 5.48
CA LEU A 20 -4.06 20.16 6.61
C LEU A 20 -5.35 19.34 6.50
N LEU A 21 -6.46 19.96 6.07
CA LEU A 21 -7.71 19.25 5.82
C LEU A 21 -7.51 18.17 4.74
N LEU A 22 -6.89 18.52 3.61
CA LEU A 22 -6.62 17.57 2.54
C LEU A 22 -5.70 16.44 3.00
N LEU A 23 -4.65 16.76 3.77
CA LEU A 23 -3.77 15.76 4.39
C LEU A 23 -4.56 14.76 5.22
N ILE A 24 -5.42 15.23 6.13
CA ILE A 24 -6.21 14.34 6.99
C ILE A 24 -7.18 13.50 6.16
N VAL A 25 -7.89 14.09 5.21
CA VAL A 25 -8.87 13.39 4.37
C VAL A 25 -8.19 12.31 3.53
N THR A 26 -7.10 12.63 2.83
CA THR A 26 -6.39 11.64 2.01
C THR A 26 -5.72 10.57 2.87
N GLN A 27 -5.22 10.91 4.06
CA GLN A 27 -4.65 9.94 4.99
C GLN A 27 -5.69 8.95 5.51
N VAL A 28 -6.90 9.41 5.84
CA VAL A 28 -8.00 8.52 6.24
C VAL A 28 -8.39 7.60 5.09
N LEU A 29 -8.53 8.14 3.88
CA LEU A 29 -8.83 7.33 2.69
C LEU A 29 -7.74 6.30 2.42
N HIS A 30 -6.47 6.68 2.54
CA HIS A 30 -5.33 5.76 2.44
C HIS A 30 -5.48 4.60 3.43
N PHE A 31 -5.74 4.88 4.71
CA PHE A 31 -5.90 3.83 5.71
C PHE A 31 -7.09 2.92 5.44
N VAL A 32 -8.21 3.44 4.94
CA VAL A 32 -9.36 2.61 4.54
C VAL A 32 -8.95 1.60 3.46
N PHE A 33 -8.34 2.06 2.37
CA PHE A 33 -7.93 1.18 1.28
C PHE A 33 -6.74 0.28 1.65
N MET A 34 -5.81 0.76 2.46
CA MET A 34 -4.71 -0.04 3.00
C MET A 34 -5.25 -1.21 3.85
N ASN A 35 -6.24 -0.97 4.71
CA ASN A 35 -6.88 -2.05 5.48
C ASN A 35 -7.63 -3.03 4.58
N PHE A 36 -8.28 -2.58 3.51
CA PHE A 36 -8.90 -3.48 2.54
C PHE A 36 -7.86 -4.37 1.84
N VAL A 37 -6.69 -3.82 1.46
CA VAL A 37 -5.61 -4.60 0.85
C VAL A 37 -5.01 -5.59 1.86
N LEU A 38 -4.61 -5.11 3.04
CA LEU A 38 -3.99 -5.94 4.07
C LEU A 38 -4.95 -7.02 4.58
N GLY A 39 -6.14 -6.63 5.04
CA GLY A 39 -7.17 -7.56 5.51
C GLY A 39 -7.68 -8.46 4.40
N GLY A 40 -7.87 -7.93 3.20
CA GLY A 40 -8.29 -8.71 2.03
C GLY A 40 -7.25 -9.75 1.60
N SER A 41 -5.96 -9.46 1.72
CA SER A 41 -4.90 -10.40 1.39
C SER A 41 -4.88 -11.63 2.32
N TRP A 42 -5.05 -11.44 3.63
CA TRP A 42 -5.18 -12.53 4.61
C TRP A 42 -6.53 -13.25 4.49
N PHE A 43 -7.60 -12.51 4.21
CA PHE A 43 -8.91 -13.11 3.96
C PHE A 43 -8.88 -14.02 2.72
N LEU A 44 -8.16 -13.62 1.66
CA LEU A 44 -7.93 -14.45 0.48
C LEU A 44 -7.14 -15.73 0.80
N VAL A 45 -6.14 -15.69 1.68
CA VAL A 45 -5.44 -16.90 2.16
C VAL A 45 -6.45 -17.87 2.77
N TRP A 46 -7.31 -17.39 3.68
CA TRP A 46 -8.33 -18.21 4.32
C TRP A 46 -9.34 -18.80 3.33
N LEU A 47 -9.78 -18.00 2.35
CA LEU A 47 -10.70 -18.47 1.30
C LEU A 47 -10.05 -19.55 0.41
N MET A 48 -8.80 -19.34 0.00
CA MET A 48 -8.07 -20.25 -0.90
C MET A 48 -7.63 -21.55 -0.21
N ALA A 49 -7.48 -21.56 1.11
CA ALA A 49 -7.21 -22.76 1.88
C ALA A 49 -8.44 -23.67 2.05
N GLY A 50 -9.65 -23.13 1.87
CA GLY A 50 -10.89 -23.89 1.97
C GLY A 50 -11.21 -24.73 0.74
N LYS A 51 -11.96 -25.82 0.93
CA LYS A 51 -12.40 -26.74 -0.14
C LYS A 51 -13.83 -26.47 -0.61
N GLU A 52 -14.56 -25.61 0.10
CA GLU A 52 -15.97 -25.34 -0.13
C GLU A 52 -16.18 -24.51 -1.40
N ALA A 53 -17.11 -24.92 -2.26
CA ALA A 53 -17.35 -24.29 -3.57
C ALA A 53 -17.69 -22.79 -3.48
N TRP A 54 -18.34 -22.35 -2.40
CA TRP A 54 -18.65 -20.94 -2.18
C TRP A 54 -17.40 -20.09 -1.90
N LYS A 55 -16.40 -20.64 -1.21
CA LYS A 55 -15.14 -19.94 -0.94
C LYS A 55 -14.36 -19.66 -2.21
N GLY A 56 -14.33 -20.62 -3.15
CA GLY A 56 -13.68 -20.41 -4.45
C GLY A 56 -14.31 -19.27 -5.25
N ARG A 57 -15.64 -19.16 -5.27
CA ARG A 57 -16.36 -18.06 -5.92
C ARG A 57 -16.10 -16.71 -5.24
N LEU A 58 -16.08 -16.69 -3.92
CA LEU A 58 -15.79 -15.49 -3.15
C LEU A 58 -14.32 -15.05 -3.32
N ALA A 59 -13.37 -16.00 -3.34
CA ALA A 59 -11.95 -15.73 -3.57
C ALA A 59 -11.73 -15.07 -4.92
N ALA A 60 -12.38 -15.54 -5.99
CA ALA A 60 -12.29 -14.92 -7.31
C ALA A 60 -12.81 -13.47 -7.29
N ARG A 61 -13.93 -13.20 -6.61
CA ARG A 61 -14.47 -11.83 -6.47
C ARG A 61 -13.53 -10.92 -5.67
N CYS A 62 -13.04 -11.39 -4.53
CA CYS A 62 -12.10 -10.64 -3.70
C CYS A 62 -10.81 -10.34 -4.47
N LEU A 63 -10.25 -11.32 -5.17
CA LEU A 63 -9.03 -11.15 -5.98
C LEU A 63 -9.22 -10.13 -7.11
N ASN A 64 -10.41 -10.07 -7.71
CA ASN A 64 -10.75 -9.06 -8.71
C ASN A 64 -10.86 -7.63 -8.16
N MET A 65 -11.17 -7.48 -6.86
CA MET A 65 -11.23 -6.18 -6.20
C MET A 65 -9.85 -5.70 -5.73
N MET A 66 -8.91 -6.61 -5.46
CA MET A 66 -7.58 -6.28 -4.92
C MET A 66 -6.81 -5.22 -5.72
N PRO A 67 -6.71 -5.28 -7.07
CA PRO A 67 -6.00 -4.25 -7.83
C PRO A 67 -6.58 -2.85 -7.67
N VAL A 68 -7.91 -2.74 -7.60
CA VAL A 68 -8.60 -1.45 -7.41
C VAL A 68 -8.33 -0.91 -6.02
N CYS A 69 -8.48 -1.73 -4.98
CA CYS A 69 -8.16 -1.34 -3.61
C CYS A 69 -6.70 -0.92 -3.46
N LEU A 70 -5.76 -1.66 -4.06
CA LEU A 70 -4.34 -1.35 -4.04
C LEU A 70 -4.02 -0.05 -4.79
N SER A 71 -4.61 0.16 -5.97
CA SER A 71 -4.42 1.40 -6.72
C SER A 71 -4.90 2.61 -5.91
N LEU A 72 -6.07 2.52 -5.27
CA LEU A 72 -6.59 3.59 -4.42
C LEU A 72 -5.71 3.79 -3.18
N ALA A 73 -5.23 2.72 -2.54
CA ALA A 73 -4.30 2.81 -1.42
C ALA A 73 -3.02 3.55 -1.83
N ILE A 74 -2.43 3.25 -2.99
CA ILE A 74 -1.22 3.91 -3.48
C ILE A 74 -1.51 5.39 -3.78
N THR A 75 -2.57 5.70 -4.54
CA THR A 75 -2.93 7.08 -4.89
C THR A 75 -3.17 7.94 -3.64
N PHE A 76 -3.94 7.42 -2.68
CA PHE A 76 -4.17 8.10 -1.42
C PHE A 76 -2.97 8.04 -0.48
N GLY A 77 -1.95 7.22 -0.71
CA GLY A 77 -0.71 7.23 0.06
C GLY A 77 0.28 8.29 -0.43
N VAL A 78 0.34 8.52 -1.75
CA VAL A 78 1.18 9.57 -2.34
C VAL A 78 0.73 10.96 -1.90
N ALA A 79 -0.59 11.23 -1.88
CA ALA A 79 -1.10 12.56 -1.56
C ALA A 79 -0.72 13.07 -0.14
N PRO A 80 -0.90 12.31 0.96
CA PRO A 80 -0.42 12.67 2.29
C PRO A 80 1.07 12.96 2.35
N LEU A 81 1.90 12.15 1.67
CA LEU A 81 3.35 12.38 1.62
C LEU A 81 3.67 13.74 0.99
N LEU A 82 3.00 14.10 -0.10
CA LEU A 82 3.15 15.41 -0.73
C LEU A 82 2.68 16.55 0.19
N PHE A 83 1.57 16.40 0.90
CA PHE A 83 1.10 17.44 1.81
C PHE A 83 2.00 17.62 3.04
N VAL A 84 2.55 16.53 3.58
CA VAL A 84 3.57 16.59 4.65
C VAL A 84 4.83 17.28 4.14
N GLN A 85 5.26 17.01 2.91
CA GLN A 85 6.39 17.71 2.29
C GLN A 85 6.15 19.21 2.14
N VAL A 86 4.93 19.62 1.78
CA VAL A 86 4.59 21.05 1.66
C VAL A 86 4.54 21.74 3.03
N LEU A 87 3.95 21.10 4.05
CA LEU A 87 3.81 21.70 5.39
C LEU A 87 5.10 21.65 6.21
N TYR A 88 5.88 20.58 6.07
CA TYR A 88 7.01 20.24 6.95
C TYR A 88 8.28 19.92 6.16
N GLY A 89 8.44 20.50 4.97
CA GLY A 89 9.52 20.17 4.03
C GLY A 89 10.92 20.26 4.63
N HIS A 90 11.18 21.23 5.51
CA HIS A 90 12.48 21.38 6.18
C HIS A 90 12.84 20.21 7.11
N PHE A 91 11.85 19.53 7.69
CA PHE A 91 12.07 18.29 8.46
C PHE A 91 12.05 17.07 7.55
N PHE A 92 11.03 16.98 6.71
CA PHE A 92 10.80 15.82 5.86
C PHE A 92 11.95 15.61 4.86
N TYR A 93 12.52 16.68 4.32
CA TYR A 93 13.66 16.61 3.40
C TYR A 93 14.87 15.91 4.01
N VAL A 94 15.25 16.29 5.23
CA VAL A 94 16.39 15.68 5.94
C VAL A 94 16.10 14.21 6.25
N SER A 95 14.91 13.91 6.77
CA SER A 95 14.48 12.53 7.04
C SER A 95 14.48 11.68 5.77
N ASN A 96 14.05 12.23 4.63
CA ASN A 96 13.95 11.49 3.37
C ASN A 96 15.32 11.18 2.76
N ILE A 97 16.34 12.02 2.99
CA ILE A 97 17.73 11.71 2.63
C ILE A 97 18.26 10.55 3.48
N LEU A 98 18.04 10.60 4.80
CA LEU A 98 18.53 9.55 5.71
C LEU A 98 17.83 8.21 5.46
N LEU A 99 16.53 8.23 5.18
CA LEU A 99 15.71 7.05 4.95
C LEU A 99 15.55 6.70 3.46
N GLY A 100 16.32 7.33 2.55
CA GLY A 100 16.08 7.21 1.11
C GLY A 100 16.05 5.76 0.60
N TRP A 101 17.00 4.94 1.06
CA TRP A 101 17.04 3.50 0.70
C TRP A 101 15.89 2.71 1.29
N TYR A 102 15.43 3.09 2.48
CA TYR A 102 14.27 2.48 3.11
C TYR A 102 12.99 2.75 2.29
N TRP A 103 12.79 4.00 1.86
CA TRP A 103 11.67 4.40 1.00
C TRP A 103 11.69 3.68 -0.36
N LEU A 104 12.85 3.59 -1.00
CA LEU A 104 12.97 2.84 -2.27
C LEU A 104 12.72 1.34 -2.08
N GLY A 105 13.18 0.76 -0.97
CA GLY A 105 12.88 -0.62 -0.60
C GLY A 105 11.38 -0.88 -0.44
N LEU A 106 10.66 0.03 0.22
CA LEU A 106 9.20 -0.05 0.36
C LEU A 106 8.49 0.01 -0.99
N LEU A 107 8.91 0.92 -1.87
CA LEU A 107 8.38 0.99 -3.24
C LEU A 107 8.60 -0.35 -3.97
N ALA A 108 9.80 -0.93 -3.89
CA ALA A 108 10.11 -2.21 -4.52
C ALA A 108 9.22 -3.35 -3.98
N LEU A 109 9.01 -3.42 -2.67
CA LEU A 109 8.12 -4.42 -2.05
C LEU A 109 6.67 -4.29 -2.53
N VAL A 110 6.14 -3.07 -2.57
CA VAL A 110 4.77 -2.80 -3.07
C VAL A 110 4.64 -3.17 -4.54
N MET A 111 5.67 -2.90 -5.36
CA MET A 111 5.69 -3.28 -6.78
C MET A 111 5.67 -4.81 -6.96
N ILE A 112 6.46 -5.55 -6.19
CA ILE A 112 6.47 -7.02 -6.23
C ILE A 112 5.08 -7.57 -5.86
N ALA A 113 4.47 -7.05 -4.78
CA ALA A 113 3.14 -7.45 -4.34
C ALA A 113 2.07 -7.13 -5.41
N PHE A 114 2.14 -5.94 -6.02
CA PHE A 114 1.27 -5.52 -7.11
C PHE A 114 1.30 -6.51 -8.27
N TYR A 115 2.49 -6.82 -8.81
CA TYR A 115 2.61 -7.75 -9.93
C TYR A 115 2.16 -9.16 -9.55
N SER A 116 2.42 -9.60 -8.33
CA SER A 116 2.02 -10.92 -7.84
C SER A 116 0.50 -11.07 -7.75
N ILE A 117 -0.24 -10.02 -7.37
CA ILE A 117 -1.72 -10.00 -7.45
C ILE A 117 -2.18 -10.17 -8.90
N TYR A 118 -1.56 -9.44 -9.84
CA TYR A 118 -1.92 -9.54 -11.26
C TYR A 118 -1.65 -10.91 -11.85
N ILE A 119 -0.54 -11.56 -11.47
CA ILE A 119 -0.23 -12.94 -11.86
C ILE A 119 -1.33 -13.88 -11.36
N LEU A 120 -1.68 -13.83 -10.07
CA LEU A 120 -2.75 -14.66 -9.50
C LEU A 120 -4.11 -14.42 -10.15
N LYS A 121 -4.42 -13.17 -10.51
CA LYS A 121 -5.66 -12.79 -11.19
C LYS A 121 -5.69 -13.34 -12.62
N ALA A 122 -4.61 -13.18 -13.38
CA ALA A 122 -4.52 -13.62 -14.78
C ALA A 122 -4.66 -15.14 -14.93
N GLU A 123 -4.07 -15.91 -14.02
CA GLU A 123 -4.26 -17.38 -13.96
C GLU A 123 -5.71 -17.79 -13.66
N GLY A 124 -6.45 -16.94 -12.93
CA GLY A 124 -7.85 -17.17 -12.60
C GLY A 124 -8.80 -16.87 -13.76
N ASP A 125 -8.57 -15.75 -14.46
CA ASP A 125 -9.46 -15.25 -15.52
C ASP A 125 -9.34 -16.02 -16.84
N THR A 126 -8.15 -16.52 -17.17
CA THR A 126 -7.91 -17.26 -18.43
C THR A 126 -8.49 -18.68 -18.43
N GLY A 127 -8.97 -19.18 -17.28
CA GLY A 127 -9.45 -20.57 -17.12
C GLY A 127 -8.34 -21.63 -17.21
N TYR A 128 -7.14 -21.25 -17.67
CA TYR A 128 -5.95 -22.07 -17.78
C TYR A 128 -5.18 -22.01 -16.46
N ARG A 129 -5.50 -22.92 -15.54
CA ARG A 129 -4.79 -23.05 -14.26
C ARG A 129 -3.45 -23.74 -14.48
N VAL A 130 -2.43 -22.96 -14.79
CA VAL A 130 -1.07 -23.49 -15.03
C VAL A 130 -0.43 -23.97 -13.71
N ALA A 131 -0.72 -23.30 -12.59
CA ALA A 131 -0.16 -23.60 -11.29
C ALA A 131 -1.05 -24.49 -10.41
N HIS A 132 -0.43 -25.44 -9.71
CA HIS A 132 -1.09 -26.29 -8.71
C HIS A 132 -1.71 -25.42 -7.59
N PRO A 133 -2.87 -25.78 -7.00
CA PRO A 133 -3.54 -24.99 -5.96
C PRO A 133 -2.65 -24.63 -4.77
N LEU A 134 -1.70 -25.50 -4.40
CA LEU A 134 -0.71 -25.21 -3.35
C LEU A 134 0.22 -24.05 -3.72
N VAL A 135 0.68 -23.98 -4.98
CA VAL A 135 1.54 -22.88 -5.45
C VAL A 135 0.80 -21.55 -5.38
N ARG A 136 -0.47 -21.55 -5.78
CA ARG A 136 -1.34 -20.35 -5.70
C ARG A 136 -1.55 -19.90 -4.26
N LEU A 137 -1.78 -20.85 -3.34
CA LEU A 137 -1.91 -20.55 -1.92
C LEU A 137 -0.61 -19.99 -1.34
N THR A 138 0.54 -20.61 -1.65
CA THR A 138 1.85 -20.11 -1.22
C THR A 138 2.11 -18.70 -1.73
N LEU A 139 1.83 -18.43 -3.01
CA LEU A 139 1.96 -17.10 -3.59
C LEU A 139 1.06 -16.08 -2.87
N GLN A 140 -0.19 -16.45 -2.58
CA GLN A 140 -1.10 -15.57 -1.82
C GLN A 140 -0.62 -15.30 -0.39
N VAL A 141 -0.04 -16.30 0.29
CA VAL A 141 0.58 -16.12 1.61
C VAL A 141 1.77 -15.17 1.53
N VAL A 142 2.62 -15.31 0.51
CA VAL A 142 3.74 -14.39 0.28
C VAL A 142 3.24 -12.97 0.05
N ILE A 143 2.19 -12.76 -0.76
CA ILE A 143 1.57 -11.44 -0.95
C ILE A 143 1.07 -10.85 0.38
N ALA A 144 0.38 -11.64 1.20
CA ALA A 144 -0.12 -11.18 2.50
C ALA A 144 1.02 -10.79 3.45
N LEU A 145 2.12 -11.56 3.46
CA LEU A 145 3.33 -11.24 4.21
C LEU A 145 4.01 -9.98 3.69
N LEU A 146 4.10 -9.77 2.37
CA LEU A 146 4.67 -8.55 1.79
C LEU A 146 3.88 -7.31 2.26
N PHE A 147 2.55 -7.33 2.20
CA PHE A 147 1.74 -6.21 2.71
C PHE A 147 1.87 -6.04 4.22
N THR A 148 2.01 -7.12 4.96
CA THR A 148 2.25 -7.05 6.41
C THR A 148 3.60 -6.39 6.71
N THR A 149 4.66 -6.74 5.96
CA THR A 149 5.98 -6.10 6.09
C THR A 149 5.90 -4.61 5.77
N VAL A 150 5.18 -4.22 4.71
CA VAL A 150 4.96 -2.80 4.37
C VAL A 150 4.20 -2.09 5.49
N ALA A 151 3.14 -2.68 6.04
CA ALA A 151 2.40 -2.07 7.15
C ALA A 151 3.24 -1.95 8.44
N MET A 152 4.04 -2.97 8.74
CA MET A 152 4.97 -2.97 9.88
C MET A 152 6.03 -1.89 9.72
N ALA A 153 6.59 -1.74 8.52
CA ALA A 153 7.59 -0.71 8.24
C ALA A 153 7.13 0.71 8.61
N PHE A 154 5.86 1.05 8.39
CA PHE A 154 5.33 2.37 8.76
C PHE A 154 4.93 2.50 10.24
N THR A 155 4.84 1.40 11.00
CA THR A 155 4.39 1.40 12.41
C THR A 155 5.52 1.16 13.39
N THR A 156 6.54 0.39 12.99
CA THR A 156 7.79 0.28 13.73
C THR A 156 8.66 1.46 13.37
N ASN A 157 8.76 2.45 14.27
CA ASN A 157 9.68 3.59 14.12
C ASN A 157 11.13 3.06 14.03
N ALA A 158 11.63 2.87 12.81
CA ALA A 158 13.03 2.58 12.50
C ALA A 158 13.75 3.85 12.06
#